data_AF-X1GQK5-F1
#
_entry.id   AF-X1GQK5-F1
#
_cell.length_a   1.000
_cell.length_b   1.000
_cell.length_c   1.000
_cell.angle_alpha   90.00
_cell.angle_beta   90.00
_cell.angle_gamma   90.00
#
_symmetry.space_group_name_H-M   'P 1'
#
loop_
_entity.id
_entity.type
_entity.pdbx_description
1 polymer ?
#
loop_
_entity_poly.entity_id
_entity_poly.type
_entity_poly.pdbx_seq_one_letter_code
_entity_poly.pdbx_strand_id
1 'polypeptide(L)'
;VTRNRITDYYRKKKPEPFSDKQVVRKEEDGAPLMLEDILPALTRDPEDEMMRDMIWDEIENALDEMPEEQRDVFIWNEFEDKSFKEISAETGEGVNTLLSRKRYAILFLRKRLKELYNQL
;
A
#
# COMPACT_ATOMS: atom_id res chain seq x y z
N VAL A 1 -11.24 11.68 7.99
CA VAL A 1 -10.74 10.98 9.21
C VAL A 1 -9.66 9.96 8.87
N THR A 2 -9.77 9.26 7.73
CA THR A 2 -8.83 8.25 7.23
C THR A 2 -7.41 8.76 6.94
N ARG A 3 -7.29 9.99 6.41
CA ARG A 3 -5.98 10.64 6.11
C ARG A 3 -5.05 10.65 7.32
N ASN A 4 -5.55 11.01 8.50
CA ASN A 4 -4.75 11.06 9.73
C ASN A 4 -4.26 9.66 10.17
N ARG A 5 -5.05 8.60 9.93
CA ARG A 5 -4.64 7.22 10.27
C ARG A 5 -3.51 6.74 9.37
N ILE A 6 -3.57 7.09 8.09
CA ILE A 6 -2.57 6.74 7.08
C ILE A 6 -1.23 7.39 7.46
N THR A 7 -1.23 8.71 7.77
CA THR A 7 -0.04 9.44 8.24
C THR A 7 0.47 8.96 9.61
N ASP A 8 -0.42 8.64 10.56
CA ASP A 8 -0.04 8.16 11.91
C ASP A 8 0.53 6.74 11.90
N TYR A 9 0.08 5.86 11.00
CA TYR A 9 0.58 4.48 10.87
C TYR A 9 2.09 4.47 10.56
N TYR A 10 2.53 5.37 9.68
CA TYR A 10 3.94 5.44 9.30
C TYR A 10 4.79 6.18 10.33
N ARG A 11 4.32 7.28 10.93
CA ARG A 11 5.04 7.99 12.01
C ARG A 11 5.33 7.11 13.23
N LYS A 12 4.49 6.12 13.51
CA LYS A 12 4.66 5.19 14.64
C LYS A 12 5.56 4.00 14.33
N LYS A 13 5.69 3.57 13.07
CA LYS A 13 6.72 2.61 12.66
C LYS A 13 8.05 3.36 12.60
N LYS A 14 8.75 3.45 13.75
CA LYS A 14 10.20 3.68 13.77
C LYS A 14 10.88 2.73 12.77
N PRO A 15 12.02 3.11 12.17
CA PRO A 15 12.80 2.22 11.33
C PRO A 15 13.41 1.12 12.20
N GLU A 16 12.60 0.13 12.59
CA GLU A 16 13.14 -1.18 12.90
C GLU A 16 13.81 -1.66 11.60
N PRO A 17 15.07 -2.15 11.64
CA PRO A 17 15.72 -2.69 10.46
C PRO A 17 14.76 -3.72 9.86
N PHE A 18 14.41 -3.52 8.59
CA PHE A 18 13.40 -4.28 7.84
C PHE A 18 13.73 -5.79 7.88
N SER A 19 13.34 -6.43 8.97
CA SER A 19 13.69 -7.79 9.33
C SER A 19 12.71 -8.73 8.63
N ASP A 20 13.21 -9.31 7.54
CA ASP A 20 13.15 -10.74 7.23
C ASP A 20 11.80 -11.46 7.41
N LYS A 21 10.70 -10.79 7.08
CA LYS A 21 9.44 -11.47 6.76
C LYS A 21 9.27 -11.50 5.25
N GLN A 22 10.17 -12.21 4.58
CA GLN A 22 9.94 -12.72 3.23
C GLN A 22 8.81 -13.75 3.27
N VAL A 23 7.57 -13.29 3.28
CA VAL A 23 6.44 -14.11 2.84
C VAL A 23 6.03 -13.55 1.49
N VAL A 24 6.78 -13.96 0.47
CA VAL A 24 6.47 -13.67 -0.93
C VAL A 24 5.13 -14.35 -1.26
N ARG A 25 4.01 -13.67 -1.00
CA ARG A 25 2.71 -14.02 -1.57
C ARG A 25 2.61 -13.32 -2.93
N LYS A 26 3.47 -13.76 -3.87
CA LYS A 26 3.26 -13.47 -5.30
C LYS A 26 2.03 -14.25 -5.75
N GLU A 27 1.11 -13.59 -6.45
CA GLU A 27 0.18 -14.31 -7.31
C GLU A 27 0.91 -14.89 -8.54
N GLU A 28 0.22 -15.72 -9.32
CA GLU A 28 0.73 -16.37 -10.54
C GLU A 28 1.33 -15.38 -11.57
N ASP A 29 0.94 -14.11 -11.51
CA ASP A 29 1.41 -13.01 -12.38
C ASP A 29 2.61 -12.22 -11.80
N GLY A 30 3.15 -12.65 -10.66
CA GLY A 30 4.35 -12.05 -10.04
C GLY A 30 4.16 -10.63 -9.47
N ALA A 31 2.92 -10.12 -9.43
CA ALA A 31 2.61 -8.83 -8.81
C ALA A 31 2.62 -8.94 -7.27
N PRO A 32 3.22 -7.95 -6.57
CA PRO A 32 3.11 -7.88 -5.12
C PRO A 32 1.66 -7.63 -4.68
N LEU A 33 1.30 -8.13 -3.50
CA LEU A 33 -0.04 -7.94 -2.93
C LEU A 33 -0.06 -6.94 -1.75
N MET A 34 1.11 -6.61 -1.22
CA MET A 34 1.28 -5.76 -0.04
C MET A 34 2.09 -4.50 -0.39
N LEU A 35 1.81 -3.41 0.31
CA LEU A 35 2.54 -2.15 0.15
C LEU A 35 4.02 -2.33 0.54
N GLU A 36 4.28 -3.15 1.56
CA GLU A 36 5.62 -3.47 2.06
C GLU A 36 6.51 -4.14 1.02
N ASP A 37 5.95 -4.77 -0.01
CA ASP A 37 6.73 -5.37 -1.09
C ASP A 37 7.17 -4.34 -2.14
N ILE A 38 6.54 -3.16 -2.17
CA ILE A 38 6.81 -2.09 -3.14
C ILE A 38 7.87 -1.12 -2.59
N LEU A 39 7.79 -0.76 -1.31
CA LEU A 39 8.62 0.29 -0.70
C LEU A 39 10.14 -0.03 -0.66
N PRO A 40 10.59 -1.24 -0.29
CA PRO A 40 12.02 -1.58 -0.26
C PRO A 40 12.65 -1.64 -1.66
N ALA A 41 11.86 -1.96 -2.69
CA ALA A 41 12.35 -1.96 -4.07
C ALA A 41 12.64 -0.54 -4.60
N LEU A 42 12.06 0.49 -3.98
CA LEU A 42 12.14 1.89 -4.41
C LEU A 42 13.14 2.71 -3.59
N THR A 43 13.48 2.26 -2.38
CA THR A 43 14.41 2.97 -1.48
C THR A 43 15.78 2.31 -1.53
N ARG A 44 16.71 2.89 -2.29
CA ARG A 44 18.11 2.42 -2.37
C ARG A 44 18.92 2.79 -1.14
N ASP A 45 18.56 3.89 -0.49
CA ASP A 45 19.19 4.39 0.72
C ASP A 45 18.12 4.68 1.78
N PRO A 46 18.06 3.90 2.87
CA PRO A 46 17.04 4.04 3.90
C PRO A 46 17.21 5.33 4.74
N GLU A 47 18.28 6.10 4.58
CA GLU A 47 18.57 7.30 5.39
C GLU A 47 18.07 8.63 4.80
N ASP A 48 17.51 8.65 3.58
CA ASP A 48 17.02 9.89 2.96
C ASP A 48 15.59 10.22 3.41
N GLU A 49 15.45 11.04 4.47
CA GLU A 49 14.17 11.54 4.97
C GLU A 49 13.37 12.32 3.90
N MET A 50 14.05 13.08 3.03
CA MET A 50 13.39 13.84 1.96
C MET A 50 12.78 12.90 0.91
N MET A 51 13.49 11.83 0.55
CA MET A 51 12.96 10.81 -0.36
C MET A 51 11.74 10.10 0.23
N ARG A 52 11.76 9.81 1.53
CA ARG A 52 10.63 9.19 2.24
C ARG A 52 9.39 10.09 2.22
N ASP A 53 9.57 11.38 2.48
CA ASP A 53 8.48 12.37 2.43
C ASP A 53 7.91 12.49 1.01
N MET A 54 8.75 12.54 -0.03
CA MET A 54 8.28 12.58 -1.43
C MET A 54 7.50 11.32 -1.84
N ILE A 55 7.99 10.13 -1.47
CA ILE A 55 7.27 8.86 -1.70
C ILE A 55 5.92 8.89 -1.01
N TRP A 56 5.85 9.49 0.18
CA TRP A 56 4.62 9.54 0.96
C TRP A 56 3.58 10.48 0.37
N ASP A 57 3.99 11.68 0.01
CA ASP A 57 3.12 12.63 -0.67
C ASP A 57 2.55 12.01 -1.95
N GLU A 58 3.37 11.26 -2.70
CA GLU A 58 2.90 10.53 -3.88
C GLU A 58 1.89 9.42 -3.55
N ILE A 59 2.07 8.68 -2.45
CA ILE A 59 1.08 7.67 -2.01
C ILE A 59 -0.23 8.34 -1.62
N GLU A 60 -0.20 9.44 -0.84
CA GLU A 60 -1.42 10.15 -0.46
C GLU A 60 -2.17 10.68 -1.69
N ASN A 61 -1.45 11.31 -2.62
CA ASN A 61 -2.02 11.78 -3.89
C ASN A 61 -2.60 10.63 -4.72
N ALA A 62 -1.88 9.52 -4.82
CA ALA A 62 -2.32 8.36 -5.56
C ALA A 62 -3.58 7.71 -4.94
N LEU A 63 -3.70 7.68 -3.60
CA LEU A 63 -4.91 7.21 -2.93
C LEU A 63 -6.09 8.15 -3.20
N ASP A 64 -5.89 9.47 -3.17
CA ASP A 64 -6.95 10.45 -3.46
C ASP A 64 -7.51 10.31 -4.90
N GLU A 65 -6.68 9.91 -5.86
CA GLU A 65 -7.05 9.70 -7.27
C GLU A 65 -7.68 8.32 -7.57
N MET A 66 -7.51 7.37 -6.65
CA MET A 66 -7.96 6.00 -6.84
C MET A 66 -9.50 5.89 -6.73
N PRO A 67 -10.15 4.99 -7.51
CA PRO A 67 -11.55 4.66 -7.28
C PRO A 67 -11.81 4.28 -5.81
N GLU A 68 -12.86 4.85 -5.21
CA GLU A 68 -13.17 4.70 -3.78
C GLU A 68 -13.19 3.24 -3.32
N GLU A 69 -13.83 2.38 -4.11
CA GLU A 69 -13.89 0.94 -3.86
C GLU A 69 -12.53 0.24 -3.75
N GLN A 70 -11.52 0.70 -4.51
CA GLN A 70 -10.17 0.16 -4.47
C GLN A 70 -9.37 0.75 -3.32
N ARG A 71 -9.51 2.07 -3.11
CA ARG A 71 -8.89 2.81 -2.01
C ARG A 71 -9.33 2.22 -0.67
N ASP A 72 -10.62 2.03 -0.47
CA ASP A 72 -11.18 1.62 0.81
C ASP A 72 -10.72 0.20 1.16
N VAL A 73 -10.74 -0.73 0.19
CA VAL A 73 -10.23 -2.09 0.39
C VAL A 73 -8.74 -2.08 0.70
N PHE A 74 -7.96 -1.25 0.02
CA PHE A 74 -6.54 -1.08 0.34
C PHE A 74 -6.35 -0.57 1.76
N ILE A 75 -7.13 0.44 2.17
CA ILE A 75 -7.01 1.05 3.49
C ILE A 75 -7.40 0.10 4.61
N TRP A 76 -8.57 -0.53 4.50
CA TRP A 76 -9.05 -1.49 5.50
C TRP A 76 -8.04 -2.63 5.70
N ASN A 77 -7.42 -3.09 4.61
CA ASN A 77 -6.51 -4.22 4.67
C ASN A 77 -5.09 -3.84 5.11
N GLU A 78 -4.49 -2.73 4.64
CA GLU A 78 -3.10 -2.36 5.03
C GLU A 78 -3.03 -1.53 6.32
N PHE A 79 -4.00 -0.64 6.56
CA PHE A 79 -3.92 0.33 7.66
C PHE A 79 -4.85 -0.01 8.82
N GLU A 80 -5.92 -0.76 8.57
CA GLU A 80 -6.84 -1.21 9.62
C GLU A 80 -6.70 -2.71 9.94
N ASP A 81 -5.73 -3.40 9.32
CA ASP A 81 -5.42 -4.83 9.51
C ASP A 81 -6.63 -5.78 9.33
N LYS A 82 -7.68 -5.35 8.61
CA LYS A 82 -8.87 -6.17 8.36
C LYS A 82 -8.57 -7.24 7.31
N SER A 83 -8.98 -8.47 7.59
CA SER A 83 -8.97 -9.55 6.62
C SER A 83 -10.09 -9.37 5.58
N PHE A 84 -9.91 -9.93 4.38
CA PHE A 84 -10.95 -9.91 3.35
C PHE A 84 -12.27 -10.57 3.80
N LYS A 85 -12.21 -11.50 4.76
CA LYS A 85 -13.41 -12.11 5.34
C LYS A 85 -14.17 -11.12 6.22
N GLU A 86 -13.47 -10.33 7.02
CA GLU A 86 -14.08 -9.28 7.84
C GLU A 86 -14.68 -8.18 6.96
N ILE A 87 -13.93 -7.72 5.95
CA ILE A 87 -14.42 -6.72 4.99
C ILE A 87 -15.65 -7.25 4.24
N SER A 88 -15.63 -8.52 3.80
CA SER A 88 -16.76 -9.18 3.16
C SER A 88 -17.99 -9.24 4.07
N ALA A 89 -17.81 -9.54 5.35
CA ALA A 89 -18.90 -9.57 6.32
C ALA A 89 -19.48 -8.18 6.61
N GLU A 90 -18.66 -7.13 6.60
CA GLU A 90 -19.10 -5.74 6.84
C GLU A 90 -19.79 -5.11 5.62
N THR A 91 -19.30 -5.38 4.41
CA THR A 91 -19.74 -4.73 3.17
C THR A 91 -20.76 -5.55 2.37
N GLY A 92 -20.83 -6.86 2.61
CA GLY A 92 -21.63 -7.80 1.82
C GLY A 92 -20.98 -8.19 0.48
N GLU A 93 -19.78 -7.70 0.18
CA GLU A 93 -19.09 -8.02 -1.06
C GLU A 93 -18.39 -9.38 -1.03
N GLY A 94 -18.24 -10.00 -2.21
CA GLY A 94 -17.52 -11.26 -2.33
C GLY A 94 -16.02 -11.10 -2.10
N VAL A 95 -15.40 -12.05 -1.38
CA VAL A 95 -13.95 -12.07 -1.10
C VAL A 95 -13.10 -11.91 -2.37
N ASN A 96 -13.49 -12.55 -3.49
CA ASN A 96 -12.76 -12.43 -4.76
C ASN A 96 -12.84 -11.02 -5.37
N THR A 97 -13.96 -10.32 -5.17
CA THR A 97 -14.12 -8.92 -5.59
C THR A 97 -13.17 -8.03 -4.81
N LEU A 98 -13.10 -8.22 -3.48
CA LEU A 98 -12.21 -7.47 -2.61
C LEU A 98 -10.73 -7.73 -2.95
N LEU A 99 -10.34 -8.99 -3.20
CA LEU A 99 -9.00 -9.33 -3.67
C LEU A 99 -8.66 -8.62 -4.99
N SER A 100 -9.59 -8.61 -5.95
CA SER A 100 -9.39 -7.92 -7.23
C SER A 100 -9.19 -6.41 -7.03
N ARG A 101 -10.03 -5.78 -6.20
CA ARG A 101 -9.93 -4.35 -5.87
C ARG A 101 -8.60 -4.02 -5.19
N LYS A 102 -8.16 -4.88 -4.26
CA LYS A 102 -6.84 -4.77 -3.62
C LYS A 102 -5.71 -4.82 -4.65
N ARG A 103 -5.75 -5.80 -5.56
CA ARG A 103 -4.75 -5.94 -6.62
C ARG A 103 -4.68 -4.68 -7.48
N TYR A 104 -5.81 -4.12 -7.89
CA TYR A 104 -5.83 -2.89 -8.69
C TYR A 104 -5.30 -1.68 -7.94
N ALA A 105 -5.59 -1.55 -6.64
CA ALA A 105 -5.02 -0.50 -5.80
C ALA A 105 -3.48 -0.57 -5.77
N ILE A 106 -2.93 -1.77 -5.55
CA ILE A 106 -1.48 -2.00 -5.52
C ILE A 106 -0.83 -1.70 -6.87
N LEU A 107 -1.43 -2.15 -7.97
CA LEU A 107 -0.92 -1.88 -9.32
C LEU A 107 -0.90 -0.39 -9.64
N PHE A 108 -1.92 0.35 -9.20
CA PHE A 108 -1.99 1.80 -9.35
C PHE A 108 -0.85 2.50 -8.59
N LEU A 109 -0.69 2.17 -7.30
CA LEU A 109 0.39 2.73 -6.47
C LEU A 109 1.78 2.44 -7.05
N ARG A 110 2.01 1.21 -7.52
CA ARG A 110 3.28 0.83 -8.16
C ARG A 110 3.57 1.68 -9.39
N LYS A 111 2.56 1.96 -10.22
CA LYS A 111 2.73 2.79 -11.40
C LYS A 111 3.11 4.21 -11.01
N ARG A 112 2.37 4.82 -10.08
CA ARG A 112 2.60 6.18 -9.57
C ARG A 112 4.01 6.34 -8.97
N LEU A 113 4.39 5.41 -8.09
CA LEU A 113 5.72 5.42 -7.47
C LEU A 113 6.87 5.18 -8.45
N LYS A 114 6.66 4.35 -9.48
CA LYS A 114 7.66 4.17 -10.54
C LYS A 114 7.82 5.44 -11.37
N GLU A 115 6.74 6.16 -11.65
CA GLU A 115 6.78 7.45 -12.35
C GLU A 115 7.54 8.49 -11.53
N LEU A 116 7.28 8.59 -10.22
CA LEU A 116 8.06 9.44 -9.30
C LEU A 116 9.56 9.11 -9.37
N TYR A 117 9.93 7.84 -9.25
CA TYR A 117 11.34 7.43 -9.30
C TYR A 117 12.02 7.76 -10.64
N ASN A 118 11.31 7.67 -11.76
CA ASN A 118 11.88 8.00 -13.07
C ASN A 118 12.06 9.51 -13.29
N GLN A 119 11.45 10.36 -12.45
CA GLN A 119 11.54 11.82 -12.53
C GLN A 119 12.63 12.41 -11.62
N LEU A 120 13.20 11.59 -10.74
CA LEU A 120 14.33 11.90 -9.86
C LEU A 120 15.67 11.60 -10.56
#